data_AF-A0A847HLW1-F1
#
_entry.id   AF-A0A847HLW1-F1
#
_cell.length_a   1.000
_cell.length_b   1.000
_cell.length_c   1.000
_cell.angle_alpha   90.00
_cell.angle_beta   90.00
_cell.angle_gamma   90.00
#
_symmetry.space_group_name_H-M   'P 1'
#
loop_
_entity.id
_entity.type
_entity.pdbx_description
1 polymer ?
#
loop_
_entity_poly.entity_id
_entity_poly.type
_entity_poly.pdbx_seq_one_letter_code
_entity_poly.pdbx_strand_id
1 'polypeptide(L)'
;MTARYNPHRIEKQAKQWPASFSTASLDEDIRQRCKMLWNELEHAWIDPTGSVPAIDRSLVEEYGIDAARISHICAQGSVPASSLLESSFKWLARLDMHFNQCESRSFSAVPWLEAALQSYDHIIGRSSAYCGFSQIRRALREAPPGHNLNQLEKDLIISAVYPYCPLWGRFNLTDTADIPLAMPWLIQNFSEFACIRFALPGGGWHWKVFARDSFDQNPVGELLKLRWVKKAAGNRTVNLKNLAEGLQICFV
;
A
#
# COMPACT_ATOMS: atom_id res chain seq x y z
N MET A 1 29.29 5.69 -7.21
CA MET A 1 28.19 6.12 -8.11
C MET A 1 26.89 5.63 -7.50
N THR A 2 26.08 6.50 -6.91
CA THR A 2 24.75 6.16 -6.39
C THR A 2 23.83 5.87 -7.58
N ALA A 3 23.36 4.63 -7.71
CA ALA A 3 22.49 4.23 -8.81
C ALA A 3 21.16 4.98 -8.72
N ARG A 4 20.95 6.03 -9.52
CA ARG A 4 19.65 6.71 -9.60
C ARG A 4 18.59 5.74 -10.11
N TYR A 5 17.35 5.87 -9.62
CA TYR A 5 16.19 5.15 -10.15
C TYR A 5 16.19 5.22 -11.68
N ASN A 6 16.18 4.07 -12.33
CA ASN A 6 16.24 3.93 -13.79
C ASN A 6 15.12 2.99 -14.24
N PRO A 7 13.99 3.52 -14.74
CA PRO A 7 12.86 2.69 -15.16
C PRO A 7 13.24 1.72 -16.27
N HIS A 8 14.10 2.13 -17.23
CA HIS A 8 14.53 1.26 -18.33
C HIS A 8 15.31 0.03 -17.85
N ARG A 9 16.07 0.15 -16.75
CA ARG A 9 16.78 -1.00 -16.17
C ARG A 9 15.79 -2.05 -15.67
N ILE A 10 14.76 -1.61 -14.96
CA ILE A 10 13.71 -2.47 -14.41
C ILE A 10 12.92 -3.10 -15.56
N GLU A 11 12.48 -2.31 -16.53
CA GLU A 11 11.69 -2.80 -17.67
C GLU A 11 12.46 -3.77 -18.57
N LYS A 12 13.78 -3.57 -18.74
CA LYS A 12 14.61 -4.51 -19.48
C LYS A 12 14.62 -5.90 -18.84
N GLN A 13 14.65 -5.98 -17.51
CA GLN A 13 14.50 -7.24 -16.79
C GLN A 13 13.07 -7.78 -16.90
N ALA A 14 12.07 -6.89 -16.81
CA ALA A 14 10.67 -7.26 -16.86
C ALA A 14 10.24 -7.96 -18.15
N LYS A 15 10.90 -7.66 -19.28
CA LYS A 15 10.69 -8.36 -20.57
C LYS A 15 10.96 -9.87 -20.50
N GLN A 16 11.68 -10.34 -19.48
CA GLN A 16 12.00 -11.75 -19.28
C GLN A 16 11.00 -12.46 -18.36
N TRP A 17 10.08 -11.73 -17.73
CA TRP A 17 9.13 -12.28 -16.77
C TRP A 17 7.89 -12.85 -17.47
N PRO A 18 7.60 -14.15 -17.34
CA PRO A 18 6.46 -14.76 -18.01
C PRO A 18 5.15 -14.25 -17.40
N ALA A 19 4.34 -13.56 -18.21
CA ALA A 19 3.00 -13.12 -17.82
C ALA A 19 1.99 -14.26 -17.95
N SER A 20 1.20 -14.45 -16.90
CA SER A 20 0.12 -15.43 -16.88
C SER A 20 -1.09 -14.93 -17.68
N PHE A 21 -1.36 -13.63 -17.61
CA PHE A 21 -2.43 -12.96 -18.34
C PHE A 21 -2.25 -11.43 -18.31
N SER A 22 -3.12 -10.71 -19.02
CA SER A 22 -3.20 -9.25 -19.01
C SER A 22 -4.62 -8.79 -18.71
N THR A 23 -4.75 -7.56 -18.22
CA THR A 23 -6.03 -6.93 -17.91
C THR A 23 -6.24 -5.72 -18.83
N ALA A 24 -7.50 -5.48 -19.21
CA ALA A 24 -7.84 -4.39 -20.13
C ALA A 24 -7.94 -3.02 -19.46
N SER A 25 -8.05 -2.96 -18.13
CA SER A 25 -8.13 -1.70 -17.37
C SER A 25 -7.18 -1.69 -16.18
N LEU A 26 -6.63 -0.52 -15.88
CA LEU A 26 -5.70 -0.34 -14.77
C LEU A 26 -6.37 -0.58 -13.41
N ASP A 27 -7.63 -0.16 -13.25
CA ASP A 27 -8.37 -0.38 -12.01
C ASP A 27 -8.60 -1.88 -11.74
N GLU A 28 -8.91 -2.66 -12.78
CA GLU A 28 -9.05 -4.12 -12.63
C GLU A 28 -7.71 -4.77 -12.32
N ASP A 29 -6.62 -4.33 -12.96
CA ASP A 29 -5.26 -4.80 -12.63
C ASP A 29 -4.92 -4.58 -11.15
N ILE A 30 -5.14 -3.35 -10.65
CA ILE A 30 -4.87 -3.00 -9.26
C ILE A 30 -5.74 -3.84 -8.31
N ARG A 31 -7.03 -4.02 -8.63
CA ARG A 31 -7.94 -4.86 -7.84
C ARG A 31 -7.48 -6.32 -7.79
N GLN A 32 -7.08 -6.90 -8.92
CA GLN A 32 -6.61 -8.29 -8.97
C GLN A 32 -5.31 -8.48 -8.20
N ARG A 33 -4.31 -7.59 -8.39
CA ARG A 33 -3.07 -7.62 -7.58
C ARG A 33 -3.35 -7.49 -6.10
N CYS A 34 -4.31 -6.63 -5.72
CA CYS A 34 -4.72 -6.48 -4.34
C CYS A 34 -5.36 -7.77 -3.81
N LYS A 35 -6.29 -8.39 -4.54
CA LYS A 35 -6.90 -9.67 -4.16
C LYS A 35 -5.89 -10.80 -4.01
N MET A 36 -4.91 -10.88 -4.91
CA MET A 36 -3.82 -11.87 -4.83
C MET A 36 -3.04 -11.70 -3.51
N LEU A 37 -2.55 -10.49 -3.23
CA LEU A 37 -1.82 -10.19 -2.00
C LEU A 37 -2.63 -10.45 -0.72
N TRP A 38 -3.95 -10.49 -0.81
CA TRP A 38 -4.85 -10.77 0.31
C TRP A 38 -5.36 -12.21 0.34
N ASN A 39 -4.78 -13.10 -0.46
CA ASN A 39 -5.15 -14.51 -0.59
C ASN A 39 -6.62 -14.76 -1.01
N GLU A 40 -7.26 -13.79 -1.66
CA GLU A 40 -8.58 -13.96 -2.26
C GLU A 40 -8.52 -14.58 -3.67
N LEU A 41 -7.38 -14.46 -4.32
CA LEU A 41 -7.09 -15.05 -5.63
C LEU A 41 -5.74 -15.75 -5.59
N GLU A 42 -5.60 -16.78 -6.42
CA GLU A 42 -4.30 -17.40 -6.66
C GLU A 42 -3.34 -16.38 -7.27
N HIS A 43 -2.10 -16.41 -6.80
CA HIS A 43 -1.06 -15.49 -7.25
C HIS A 43 -0.65 -15.79 -8.70
N ALA A 44 -0.60 -14.74 -9.52
CA ALA A 44 -0.15 -14.84 -10.90
C ALA A 44 0.55 -13.53 -11.32
N TRP A 45 1.50 -13.62 -12.25
CA TRP A 45 2.11 -12.42 -12.81
C TRP A 45 1.19 -11.83 -13.87
N ILE A 46 0.58 -10.69 -13.55
CA ILE A 46 -0.23 -9.91 -14.50
C ILE A 46 0.70 -8.99 -15.28
N ASP A 47 0.61 -8.99 -16.62
CA ASP A 47 1.37 -8.08 -17.47
C ASP A 47 1.00 -6.61 -17.18
N PRO A 48 1.91 -5.80 -16.60
CA PRO A 48 1.62 -4.42 -16.27
C PRO A 48 1.56 -3.50 -17.50
N THR A 49 1.96 -3.99 -18.67
CA THR A 49 1.87 -3.29 -19.96
C THR A 49 0.56 -3.54 -20.70
N GLY A 50 -0.30 -4.44 -20.21
CA GLY A 50 -1.62 -4.67 -20.79
C GLY A 50 -2.61 -3.53 -20.55
N SER A 51 -2.41 -2.77 -19.47
CA SER A 51 -3.34 -1.73 -18.98
C SER A 51 -2.72 -0.32 -19.02
N VAL A 52 -1.91 -0.01 -20.05
CA VAL A 52 -1.25 1.31 -20.14
C VAL A 52 -2.28 2.43 -20.27
N PRO A 53 -2.18 3.48 -19.43
CA PRO A 53 -2.98 4.69 -19.56
C PRO A 53 -2.88 5.35 -20.93
N ALA A 54 -3.90 6.13 -21.32
CA ALA A 54 -3.89 6.95 -22.53
C ALA A 54 -2.87 8.11 -22.42
N ILE A 55 -1.59 7.76 -22.54
CA ILE A 55 -0.41 8.63 -22.48
C ILE A 55 0.41 8.32 -23.74
N ASP A 56 1.03 9.35 -24.31
CA ASP A 56 1.93 9.17 -25.45
C ASP A 56 3.02 8.14 -25.13
N ARG A 57 3.22 7.18 -26.04
CA ARG A 57 4.15 6.08 -25.86
C ARG A 57 5.58 6.56 -25.59
N SER A 58 6.03 7.64 -26.23
CA SER A 58 7.36 8.19 -26.01
C SER A 58 7.57 8.67 -24.57
N LEU A 59 6.53 9.25 -23.97
CA LEU A 59 6.55 9.66 -22.56
C LEU A 59 6.51 8.47 -21.61
N VAL A 60 5.73 7.44 -21.94
CA VAL A 60 5.73 6.18 -21.15
C VAL A 60 7.11 5.52 -21.20
N GLU A 61 7.76 5.50 -22.36
CA GLU A 61 9.11 4.97 -22.52
C GLU A 61 10.14 5.79 -21.71
N GLU A 62 10.01 7.12 -21.65
CA GLU A 62 10.89 8.00 -20.87
C GLU A 62 10.73 7.83 -19.36
N TYR A 63 9.49 7.88 -18.85
CA TYR A 63 9.21 7.90 -17.41
C TYR A 63 9.01 6.51 -16.79
N GLY A 64 8.72 5.51 -17.61
CA GLY A 64 8.45 4.14 -17.23
C GLY A 64 6.98 3.83 -16.92
N ILE A 65 6.64 2.55 -17.03
CA ILE A 65 5.27 2.02 -16.87
C ILE A 65 4.70 2.31 -15.48
N ASP A 66 5.47 2.11 -14.40
CA ASP A 66 4.98 2.37 -13.04
C ASP A 66 4.66 3.85 -12.80
N ALA A 67 5.47 4.76 -13.35
CA ALA A 67 5.18 6.19 -13.27
C ALA A 67 3.92 6.57 -14.08
N ALA A 68 3.75 5.99 -15.27
CA ALA A 68 2.54 6.15 -16.08
C ALA A 68 1.30 5.67 -15.32
N ARG A 69 1.35 4.50 -14.68
CA ARG A 69 0.26 3.96 -13.86
C ARG A 69 -0.11 4.90 -12.70
N ILE A 70 0.87 5.34 -11.91
CA ILE A 70 0.65 6.31 -10.83
C ILE A 70 0.00 7.58 -11.35
N SER A 71 0.48 8.10 -12.49
CA SER A 71 -0.05 9.34 -13.07
C SER A 71 -1.52 9.21 -13.43
N HIS A 72 -1.94 8.06 -13.96
CA HIS A 72 -3.34 7.77 -14.26
C HIS A 72 -4.20 7.64 -13.01
N ILE A 73 -3.73 6.90 -12.00
CA ILE A 73 -4.39 6.80 -10.69
C ILE A 73 -4.61 8.19 -10.08
N CYS A 74 -3.60 9.06 -10.17
CA CYS A 74 -3.65 10.41 -9.62
C CYS A 74 -4.49 11.38 -10.44
N ALA A 75 -4.63 11.14 -11.74
CA ALA A 75 -5.42 11.99 -12.63
C ALA A 75 -6.92 11.92 -12.32
N GLN A 76 -7.42 10.74 -11.94
CA GLN A 76 -8.84 10.49 -11.63
C GLN A 76 -9.80 11.00 -12.71
N GLY A 77 -9.37 11.01 -13.98
CA GLY A 77 -10.12 11.59 -15.10
C GLY A 77 -10.34 13.12 -15.03
N SER A 78 -9.79 13.81 -14.03
CA SER A 78 -9.97 15.25 -13.79
C SER A 78 -8.93 16.10 -14.52
N VAL A 79 -7.76 15.54 -14.81
CA VAL A 79 -6.67 16.16 -15.59
C VAL A 79 -6.03 15.12 -16.52
N PRO A 80 -5.32 15.54 -17.58
CA PRO A 80 -4.54 14.59 -18.38
C PRO A 80 -3.50 13.86 -17.54
N ALA A 81 -3.43 12.53 -17.63
CA ALA A 81 -2.44 11.75 -16.87
C ALA A 81 -1.00 12.15 -17.20
N SER A 82 -0.73 12.54 -18.46
CA SER A 82 0.57 13.04 -18.90
C SER A 82 1.07 14.25 -18.10
N SER A 83 0.18 15.13 -17.62
CA SER A 83 0.58 16.30 -16.83
C SER A 83 1.05 15.95 -15.41
N LEU A 84 0.81 14.71 -14.96
CA LEU A 84 1.22 14.22 -13.64
C LEU A 84 2.43 13.28 -13.70
N LEU A 85 2.93 12.94 -14.89
CA LEU A 85 4.04 12.00 -15.07
C LEU A 85 5.30 12.39 -14.31
N GLU A 86 5.77 13.63 -14.46
CA GLU A 86 7.01 14.07 -13.80
C GLU A 86 6.89 13.97 -12.28
N SER A 87 5.74 14.35 -11.71
CA SER A 87 5.49 14.24 -10.27
C SER A 87 5.42 12.79 -9.79
N SER A 88 4.86 11.91 -10.62
CA SER A 88 4.72 10.47 -10.36
C SER A 88 6.09 9.78 -10.40
N PHE A 89 6.90 10.10 -11.41
CA PHE A 89 8.28 9.66 -11.53
C PHE A 89 9.13 10.14 -10.34
N LYS A 90 9.05 11.42 -9.97
CA LYS A 90 9.78 11.96 -8.81
C LYS A 90 9.41 11.27 -7.51
N TRP A 91 8.15 10.89 -7.34
CA TRP A 91 7.70 10.12 -6.17
C TRP A 91 8.32 8.71 -6.17
N LEU A 92 8.26 8.01 -7.29
CA LEU A 92 8.80 6.66 -7.42
C LEU A 92 10.33 6.63 -7.28
N ALA A 93 11.02 7.59 -7.88
CA ALA A 93 12.46 7.76 -7.73
C ALA A 93 12.86 8.06 -6.26
N ARG A 94 12.03 8.79 -5.53
CA ARG A 94 12.23 9.03 -4.09
C ARG A 94 12.03 7.77 -3.27
N LEU A 95 10.99 6.98 -3.55
CA LEU A 95 10.78 5.67 -2.92
C LEU A 95 12.01 4.78 -3.13
N ASP A 96 12.45 4.63 -4.38
CA ASP A 96 13.60 3.81 -4.75
C ASP A 96 14.90 4.28 -4.08
N MET A 97 15.16 5.58 -4.09
CA MET A 97 16.32 6.16 -3.40
C MET A 97 16.32 5.85 -1.91
N HIS A 98 15.19 6.04 -1.22
CA HIS A 98 15.08 5.72 0.20
C HIS A 98 15.29 4.23 0.47
N PHE A 99 14.58 3.39 -0.29
CA PHE A 99 14.58 1.95 -0.11
C PHE A 99 15.95 1.32 -0.39
N ASN A 100 16.69 1.82 -1.37
CA ASN A 100 17.94 1.18 -1.84
C ASN A 100 19.23 1.90 -1.43
N GLN A 101 19.18 3.17 -1.02
CA GLN A 101 20.39 3.98 -0.84
C GLN A 101 20.47 4.72 0.50
N CYS A 102 19.34 5.07 1.11
CA CYS A 102 19.36 5.82 2.37
C CYS A 102 19.41 4.88 3.57
N GLU A 103 20.16 5.23 4.62
CA GLU A 103 19.98 4.61 5.93
C GLU A 103 18.75 5.22 6.61
N SER A 104 17.89 4.38 7.16
CA SER A 104 16.81 4.84 8.03
C SER A 104 17.17 4.51 9.48
N ARG A 105 17.19 5.54 10.33
CA ARG A 105 17.46 5.42 11.77
C ARG A 105 16.19 5.31 12.62
N SER A 106 15.03 5.55 12.02
CA SER A 106 13.76 5.72 12.74
C SER A 106 12.57 5.17 11.95
N PHE A 107 12.79 4.08 11.20
CA PHE A 107 11.70 3.43 10.49
C PHE A 107 10.62 2.93 11.45
N SER A 108 9.37 2.99 11.00
CA SER A 108 8.23 2.43 11.70
C SER A 108 7.37 1.67 10.70
N ALA A 109 7.03 0.42 11.02
CA ALA A 109 6.14 -0.40 10.20
C ALA A 109 4.67 0.07 10.29
N VAL A 110 4.29 0.80 11.34
CA VAL A 110 2.90 1.20 11.62
C VAL A 110 2.25 1.96 10.45
N PRO A 111 2.85 3.02 9.88
CA PRO A 111 2.24 3.72 8.74
C PRO A 111 2.06 2.83 7.51
N TRP A 112 2.97 1.88 7.28
CA TRP A 112 2.92 0.97 6.13
C TRP A 112 1.86 -0.13 6.31
N LEU A 113 1.74 -0.71 7.51
CA LEU A 113 0.66 -1.63 7.86
C LEU A 113 -0.71 -0.95 7.72
N GLU A 114 -0.86 0.25 8.30
CA GLU A 114 -2.10 1.03 8.17
C GLU A 114 -2.42 1.36 6.71
N ALA A 115 -1.41 1.72 5.92
CA ALA A 115 -1.61 2.03 4.52
C ALA A 115 -2.04 0.81 3.72
N ALA A 116 -1.46 -0.37 3.95
CA ALA A 116 -1.87 -1.60 3.27
C ALA A 116 -3.30 -2.02 3.62
N LEU A 117 -3.65 -2.00 4.92
CA LEU A 117 -5.00 -2.31 5.42
C LEU A 117 -6.06 -1.36 4.85
N GLN A 118 -5.80 -0.04 4.90
CA GLN A 118 -6.72 0.98 4.39
C GLN A 118 -6.80 0.97 2.86
N SER A 119 -5.66 0.69 2.19
CA SER A 119 -5.60 0.56 0.73
C SER A 119 -6.50 -0.56 0.23
N TYR A 120 -6.48 -1.71 0.89
CA TYR A 120 -7.36 -2.83 0.57
C TYR A 120 -8.84 -2.44 0.66
N ASP A 121 -9.27 -1.84 1.77
CA ASP A 121 -10.67 -1.39 1.93
C ASP A 121 -11.09 -0.37 0.86
N HIS A 122 -10.18 0.54 0.48
CA HIS A 122 -10.44 1.54 -0.56
C HIS A 122 -10.53 0.90 -1.96
N ILE A 123 -9.63 -0.01 -2.31
CA ILE A 123 -9.61 -0.67 -3.61
C ILE A 123 -10.80 -1.62 -3.74
N ILE A 124 -10.99 -2.51 -2.75
CA ILE A 124 -11.96 -3.61 -2.83
C ILE A 124 -13.36 -3.12 -2.49
N GLY A 125 -13.52 -2.45 -1.35
CA GLY A 125 -14.83 -2.04 -0.82
C GLY A 125 -15.37 -0.74 -1.43
N ARG A 126 -14.51 0.15 -1.93
CA ARG A 126 -14.91 1.48 -2.44
C ARG A 126 -14.49 1.76 -3.87
N SER A 127 -13.86 0.80 -4.55
CA SER A 127 -13.39 0.92 -5.94
C SER A 127 -12.59 2.20 -6.20
N SER A 128 -11.70 2.56 -5.27
CA SER A 128 -10.93 3.81 -5.34
C SER A 128 -9.43 3.55 -5.19
N ALA A 129 -8.76 3.32 -6.32
CA ALA A 129 -7.31 3.17 -6.38
C ALA A 129 -6.57 4.44 -5.90
N TYR A 130 -7.11 5.63 -6.20
CA TYR A 130 -6.54 6.89 -5.73
C TYR A 130 -6.51 6.98 -4.20
N CYS A 131 -7.64 6.71 -3.53
CA CYS A 131 -7.71 6.76 -2.07
C CYS A 131 -6.76 5.73 -1.45
N GLY A 132 -6.65 4.53 -2.03
CA GLY A 132 -5.67 3.55 -1.58
C GLY A 132 -4.23 4.03 -1.74
N PHE A 133 -3.85 4.51 -2.93
CA PHE A 133 -2.51 5.01 -3.21
C PHE A 133 -2.14 6.23 -2.35
N SER A 134 -3.13 7.07 -2.02
CA SER A 134 -2.92 8.21 -1.12
C SER A 134 -2.41 7.79 0.28
N GLN A 135 -2.82 6.61 0.76
CA GLN A 135 -2.31 6.04 2.02
C GLN A 135 -0.85 5.62 1.87
N ILE A 136 -0.48 4.99 0.75
CA ILE A 136 0.91 4.61 0.44
C ILE A 136 1.81 5.85 0.36
N ARG A 137 1.35 6.93 -0.29
CA ARG A 137 2.07 8.20 -0.32
C ARG A 137 2.27 8.80 1.06
N ARG A 138 1.26 8.67 1.94
CA ARG A 138 1.34 9.13 3.34
C ARG A 138 2.37 8.31 4.11
N ALA A 139 2.36 6.98 3.98
CA ALA A 139 3.30 6.08 4.64
C ALA A 139 4.76 6.42 4.28
N LEU A 140 5.07 6.63 2.99
CA LEU A 140 6.42 7.03 2.57
C LEU A 140 6.88 8.36 3.21
N ARG A 141 5.97 9.31 3.41
CA ARG A 141 6.29 10.61 4.03
C ARG A 141 6.50 10.49 5.55
N GLU A 142 5.71 9.65 6.20
CA GLU A 142 5.72 9.49 7.67
C GLU A 142 6.83 8.55 8.15
N ALA A 143 7.08 7.47 7.41
CA ALA A 143 8.09 6.45 7.71
C ALA A 143 8.83 6.06 6.43
N PRO A 144 9.71 6.93 5.88
CA PRO A 144 10.49 6.58 4.70
C PRO A 144 11.37 5.37 4.97
N PRO A 145 11.44 4.41 4.02
CA PRO A 145 12.21 3.19 4.20
C PRO A 145 13.71 3.47 4.13
N GLY A 146 14.51 2.54 4.64
CA GLY A 146 15.96 2.55 4.51
C GLY A 146 16.46 1.27 3.86
N HIS A 147 17.68 1.29 3.34
CA HIS A 147 18.31 0.12 2.75
C HIS A 147 18.73 -0.93 3.81
N ASN A 148 18.93 -0.48 5.05
CA ASN A 148 19.31 -1.26 6.21
C ASN A 148 18.12 -1.93 6.93
N LEU A 149 16.90 -1.81 6.39
CA LEU A 149 15.73 -2.50 6.93
C LEU A 149 15.89 -4.02 6.88
N ASN A 150 15.27 -4.69 7.84
CA ASN A 150 15.22 -6.15 7.85
C ASN A 150 14.30 -6.66 6.72
N GLN A 151 14.35 -7.97 6.47
CA GLN A 151 13.64 -8.57 5.35
C GLN A 151 12.11 -8.41 5.46
N LEU A 152 11.56 -8.64 6.65
CA LEU A 152 10.12 -8.54 6.90
C LEU A 152 9.59 -7.11 6.64
N GLU A 153 10.36 -6.09 7.03
CA GLU A 153 10.04 -4.69 6.76
C GLU A 153 10.09 -4.36 5.26
N LYS A 154 11.10 -4.88 4.55
CA LYS A 154 11.21 -4.73 3.09
C LYS A 154 10.02 -5.36 2.39
N ASP A 155 9.66 -6.58 2.76
CA ASP A 155 8.54 -7.31 2.18
C ASP A 155 7.21 -6.59 2.43
N LEU A 156 7.02 -5.97 3.60
CA LEU A 156 5.85 -5.13 3.87
C LEU A 156 5.74 -3.96 2.89
N ILE A 157 6.83 -3.23 2.68
CA ILE A 157 6.85 -2.07 1.77
C ILE A 157 6.60 -2.52 0.33
N ILE A 158 7.30 -3.55 -0.12
CA ILE A 158 7.16 -4.10 -1.47
C ILE A 158 5.72 -4.52 -1.71
N SER A 159 5.13 -5.29 -0.79
CA SER A 159 3.76 -5.80 -0.91
C SER A 159 2.72 -4.69 -0.87
N ALA A 160 2.92 -3.65 -0.03
CA ALA A 160 2.03 -2.49 0.02
C ALA A 160 2.05 -1.64 -1.27
N VAL A 161 3.21 -1.54 -1.93
CA VAL A 161 3.41 -0.73 -3.15
C VAL A 161 3.03 -1.50 -4.42
N TYR A 162 3.21 -2.82 -4.42
CA TYR A 162 3.08 -3.70 -5.59
C TYR A 162 1.81 -3.52 -6.45
N PRO A 163 0.60 -3.33 -5.89
CA PRO A 163 -0.59 -3.13 -6.72
C PRO A 163 -0.46 -1.94 -7.68
N TYR A 164 0.27 -0.91 -7.26
CA TYR A 164 0.42 0.35 -7.98
C TYR A 164 1.66 0.36 -8.88
N CYS A 165 2.79 -0.13 -8.35
CA CYS A 165 4.09 -0.17 -9.02
C CYS A 165 4.61 -1.62 -9.11
N PRO A 166 3.96 -2.48 -9.92
CA PRO A 166 4.29 -3.90 -9.95
C PRO A 166 5.69 -4.20 -10.47
N LEU A 167 6.24 -3.37 -11.38
CA LEU A 167 7.59 -3.58 -11.89
C LEU A 167 8.64 -3.27 -10.83
N TRP A 168 8.50 -2.14 -10.14
CA TRP A 168 9.35 -1.78 -9.01
C TRP A 168 9.24 -2.78 -7.87
N GLY A 169 8.01 -3.22 -7.55
CA GLY A 169 7.78 -4.20 -6.49
C GLY A 169 8.50 -5.52 -6.78
N ARG A 170 8.29 -6.09 -7.98
CA ARG A 170 8.96 -7.33 -8.38
C ARG A 170 10.47 -7.20 -8.48
N PHE A 171 10.97 -6.08 -9.00
CA PHE A 171 12.41 -5.82 -9.13
C PHE A 171 13.14 -5.81 -7.77
N ASN A 172 12.46 -5.41 -6.71
CA ASN A 172 13.04 -5.33 -5.37
C ASN A 172 12.77 -6.56 -4.50
N LEU A 173 12.12 -7.61 -5.05
CA LEU A 173 11.99 -8.88 -4.33
C LEU A 173 13.37 -9.49 -4.10
N THR A 174 13.57 -9.99 -2.89
CA THR A 174 14.81 -10.61 -2.45
C THR A 174 14.78 -12.13 -2.57
N ASP A 175 13.59 -12.71 -2.71
CA ASP A 175 13.38 -14.14 -2.90
C ASP A 175 13.28 -14.47 -4.40
N THR A 176 13.54 -15.75 -4.72
CA THR A 176 13.28 -16.37 -6.02
C THR A 176 11.79 -16.46 -6.37
N ALA A 177 10.92 -16.27 -5.39
CA ALA A 177 9.49 -16.11 -5.63
C ALA A 177 9.26 -14.84 -6.47
N ASP A 178 8.69 -15.01 -7.66
CA ASP A 178 8.40 -13.94 -8.62
C ASP A 178 7.32 -12.94 -8.15
N ILE A 179 6.86 -13.04 -6.91
CA ILE A 179 5.65 -12.39 -6.38
C ILE A 179 5.88 -11.96 -4.92
N PRO A 180 5.38 -10.78 -4.49
CA PRO A 180 5.49 -10.35 -3.10
C PRO A 180 4.71 -11.22 -2.11
N LEU A 181 5.13 -11.16 -0.84
CA LEU A 181 4.47 -11.89 0.24
C LEU A 181 3.04 -11.40 0.49
N ALA A 182 2.16 -12.34 0.84
CA ALA A 182 0.77 -12.03 1.14
C ALA A 182 0.64 -11.15 2.40
N MET A 183 -0.21 -10.13 2.34
CA MET A 183 -0.48 -9.20 3.43
C MET A 183 -0.96 -9.88 4.72
N PRO A 184 -1.86 -10.89 4.71
CA PRO A 184 -2.24 -11.60 5.92
C PRO A 184 -1.06 -12.25 6.65
N TRP A 185 -0.10 -12.81 5.90
CA TRP A 185 1.10 -13.41 6.49
C TRP A 185 2.00 -12.33 7.09
N LEU A 186 2.23 -11.23 6.37
CA LEU A 186 3.02 -10.10 6.87
C LEU A 186 2.44 -9.54 8.17
N ILE A 187 1.13 -9.28 8.20
CA ILE A 187 0.41 -8.77 9.39
C ILE A 187 0.60 -9.70 10.60
N GLN A 188 0.57 -11.02 10.40
CA GLN A 188 0.79 -11.99 11.48
C GLN A 188 2.23 -11.99 12.01
N ASN A 189 3.22 -11.75 11.13
CA ASN A 189 4.63 -11.76 11.50
C ASN A 189 5.09 -10.46 12.18
N PHE A 190 4.35 -9.36 12.03
CA PHE A 190 4.46 -8.19 12.88
C PHE A 190 3.73 -8.38 14.22
N SER A 191 4.17 -9.39 14.97
CA SER A 191 3.51 -9.86 16.21
C SER A 191 3.46 -8.81 17.33
N GLU A 192 4.37 -7.84 17.33
CA GLU A 192 4.39 -6.71 18.27
C GLU A 192 3.23 -5.72 18.04
N PHE A 193 2.52 -5.83 16.92
CA PHE A 193 1.43 -4.93 16.56
C PHE A 193 0.07 -5.64 16.57
N ALA A 194 -0.95 -4.92 17.03
CA ALA A 194 -2.35 -5.28 16.89
C ALA A 194 -2.97 -4.44 15.77
N CYS A 195 -3.32 -5.09 14.66
CA CYS A 195 -4.01 -4.46 13.53
C CYS A 195 -5.52 -4.55 13.74
N ILE A 196 -6.15 -3.43 14.12
CA ILE A 196 -7.53 -3.40 14.60
C ILE A 196 -8.43 -2.70 13.58
N ARG A 197 -9.45 -3.43 13.12
CA ARG A 197 -10.59 -2.86 12.40
C ARG A 197 -11.68 -2.50 13.41
N PHE A 198 -12.12 -1.25 13.39
CA PHE A 198 -13.15 -0.77 14.30
C PHE A 198 -14.07 0.29 13.69
N ALA A 199 -15.23 0.50 14.29
CA ALA A 199 -16.21 1.50 13.85
C ALA A 199 -16.87 2.20 15.04
N LEU A 200 -17.30 3.45 14.82
CA LEU A 200 -18.19 4.18 15.75
C LEU A 200 -19.65 3.77 15.53
N PRO A 201 -20.57 4.06 16.48
CA PRO A 201 -21.99 3.86 16.26
C PRO A 201 -22.47 4.62 15.02
N GLY A 202 -23.03 3.90 14.04
CA GLY A 202 -23.49 4.47 12.76
C GLY A 202 -22.38 5.03 11.86
N GLY A 203 -21.11 4.81 12.20
CA GLY A 203 -19.95 5.22 11.40
C GLY A 203 -19.45 4.13 10.45
N GLY A 204 -18.51 4.49 9.58
CA GLY A 204 -17.80 3.53 8.73
C GLY A 204 -16.71 2.77 9.48
N TRP A 205 -16.21 1.70 8.87
CA TRP A 205 -15.06 0.95 9.37
C TRP A 205 -13.73 1.67 9.11
N HIS A 206 -12.83 1.56 10.09
CA HIS A 206 -11.50 2.14 10.08
C HIS A 206 -10.47 1.11 10.54
N TRP A 207 -9.27 1.18 9.98
CA TRP A 207 -8.12 0.42 10.43
C TRP A 207 -7.16 1.31 11.23
N LYS A 208 -6.67 0.78 12.34
CA LYS A 208 -5.59 1.39 13.12
C LYS A 208 -4.68 0.30 13.66
N VAL A 209 -3.39 0.61 13.73
CA VAL A 209 -2.38 -0.30 14.29
C VAL A 209 -1.92 0.23 15.64
N PHE A 210 -1.92 -0.65 16.63
CA PHE A 210 -1.50 -0.36 18.00
C PHE A 210 -0.34 -1.28 18.39
N ALA A 211 0.42 -0.90 19.43
CA ALA A 211 1.30 -1.86 20.10
C ALA A 211 0.42 -2.94 20.75
N ARG A 212 0.73 -4.22 20.48
CA ARG A 212 -0.10 -5.35 20.90
C ARG A 212 -0.29 -5.39 22.41
N ASP A 213 0.81 -5.34 23.16
CA ASP A 213 0.77 -5.40 24.63
C ASP A 213 -0.09 -4.29 25.24
N SER A 214 -0.03 -3.07 24.69
CA SER A 214 -0.85 -1.95 25.15
C SER A 214 -2.33 -2.15 24.81
N PHE A 215 -2.62 -2.64 23.60
CA PHE A 215 -3.98 -2.88 23.17
C PHE A 215 -4.64 -4.02 23.95
N ASP A 216 -3.94 -5.14 24.16
CA ASP A 216 -4.46 -6.29 24.89
C ASP A 216 -4.77 -5.95 26.36
N GLN A 217 -3.98 -5.07 26.99
CA GLN A 217 -4.21 -4.61 28.36
C GLN A 217 -5.39 -3.63 28.48
N ASN A 218 -5.56 -2.70 27.54
CA ASN A 218 -6.62 -1.70 27.60
C ASN A 218 -7.11 -1.25 26.20
N PRO A 219 -7.93 -2.07 25.51
CA PRO A 219 -8.39 -1.78 24.16
C PRO A 219 -9.16 -0.45 24.06
N VAL A 220 -10.04 -0.18 25.03
CA VAL A 220 -10.84 1.05 25.08
C VAL A 220 -9.94 2.27 25.27
N GLY A 221 -8.96 2.18 26.18
CA GLY A 221 -7.98 3.24 26.43
C GLY A 221 -7.17 3.59 25.19
N GLU A 222 -6.66 2.57 24.46
CA GLU A 222 -5.94 2.78 23.20
C GLU A 222 -6.83 3.45 22.13
N LEU A 223 -8.06 2.98 21.95
CA LEU A 223 -9.01 3.59 21.01
C LEU A 223 -9.33 5.05 21.36
N LEU A 224 -9.43 5.37 22.65
CA LEU A 224 -9.65 6.74 23.15
C LEU A 224 -8.43 7.65 23.02
N LYS A 225 -7.23 7.15 22.69
CA LYS A 225 -6.10 8.02 22.30
C LYS A 225 -6.33 8.67 20.94
N LEU A 226 -7.17 8.09 20.09
CA LEU A 226 -7.54 8.67 18.81
C LEU A 226 -8.44 9.89 19.03
N ARG A 227 -7.97 11.08 18.65
CA ARG A 227 -8.65 12.37 18.92
C ARG A 227 -10.12 12.38 18.49
N TRP A 228 -10.42 11.81 17.33
CA TRP A 228 -11.78 11.79 16.79
C TRP A 228 -12.69 10.78 17.51
N VAL A 229 -12.16 9.64 17.96
CA VAL A 229 -12.88 8.68 18.80
C VAL A 229 -13.17 9.28 20.17
N LYS A 230 -12.16 9.91 20.80
CA LYS A 230 -12.32 10.61 22.07
C LYS A 230 -13.37 11.71 21.98
N LYS A 231 -13.32 12.52 20.92
CA LYS A 231 -14.31 13.56 20.64
C LYS A 231 -15.71 12.97 20.45
N ALA A 232 -15.82 11.85 19.74
CA ALA A 232 -17.08 11.16 19.56
C ALA A 232 -17.60 10.58 20.88
N ALA A 233 -16.76 10.02 21.75
CA ALA A 233 -17.21 9.50 23.04
C ALA A 233 -17.74 10.61 23.97
N GLY A 234 -17.02 11.73 24.07
CA GLY A 234 -17.33 12.79 25.04
C GLY A 234 -17.21 12.25 26.47
N ASN A 235 -18.28 12.40 27.26
CA ASN A 235 -18.36 11.91 28.65
C ASN A 235 -19.09 10.57 28.79
N ARG A 236 -19.49 9.94 27.67
CA ARG A 236 -20.25 8.69 27.67
C ARG A 236 -19.37 7.50 28.03
N THR A 237 -19.99 6.46 28.58
CA THR A 237 -19.29 5.20 28.83
C THR A 237 -19.04 4.50 27.50
N VAL A 238 -17.84 3.98 27.32
CA VAL A 238 -17.42 3.32 26.08
C VAL A 238 -17.32 1.82 26.29
N ASN A 239 -18.08 1.06 25.51
CA ASN A 239 -18.02 -0.40 25.48
C ASN A 239 -17.60 -0.87 24.08
N LEU A 240 -17.01 -2.06 23.99
CA LEU A 240 -16.64 -2.68 22.72
C LEU A 240 -17.48 -3.92 22.47
N LYS A 241 -18.02 -4.04 21.27
CA LYS A 241 -18.72 -5.23 20.79
C LYS A 241 -17.91 -5.86 19.66
N ASN A 242 -17.54 -7.13 19.82
CA ASN A 242 -16.95 -7.92 18.75
C ASN A 242 -18.02 -8.25 17.70
N LEU A 243 -17.76 -7.87 16.44
CA LEU A 243 -18.52 -8.25 15.26
C LEU A 243 -17.62 -9.08 14.33
N ALA A 244 -18.21 -9.74 13.33
CA ALA A 244 -17.47 -10.53 12.34
C ALA A 244 -16.41 -9.70 11.60
N GLU A 245 -16.71 -8.43 11.32
CA GLU A 245 -15.82 -7.52 10.58
C GLU A 245 -14.80 -6.82 11.49
N GLY A 246 -15.00 -6.77 12.82
CA GLY A 246 -14.11 -6.05 13.74
C GLY A 246 -14.81 -5.55 15.00
N LEU A 247 -14.22 -4.54 15.66
CA LEU A 247 -14.71 -3.97 16.91
C LEU A 247 -15.69 -2.82 16.67
N GLN A 248 -16.93 -2.95 17.13
CA GLN A 248 -17.86 -1.83 17.19
C GLN A 248 -17.74 -1.13 18.54
N ILE A 249 -17.46 0.17 18.50
CA ILE A 249 -17.50 1.05 19.68
C ILE A 249 -18.97 1.38 19.95
N CYS A 250 -19.42 1.18 21.18
CA CYS A 250 -20.75 1.53 21.66
C CYS A 250 -20.65 2.62 22.72
N PHE A 251 -21.46 3.67 22.59
CA PHE A 251 -21.58 4.73 23.59
C PHE A 251 -22.84 4.52 24.41
N VAL A 252 -22.69 4.42 25.73
CA VAL A 252 -23.78 4.28 26.71
C VAL A 252 -23.91 5.57 27.50
#